data_AF-A0A821N7L3-F1
#
_entry.id   AF-A0A821N7L3-F1
#
_cell.length_a   1.000
_cell.length_b   1.000
_cell.length_c   1.000
_cell.angle_alpha   90.00
_cell.angle_beta   90.00
_cell.angle_gamma   90.00
#
_symmetry.space_group_name_H-M   'P 1'
#
loop_
_entity.id
_entity.type
_entity.pdbx_description
1 polymer ?
#
loop_
_entity_poly.entity_id
_entity_poly.type
_entity_poly.pdbx_seq_one_letter_code
_entity_poly.pdbx_strand_id
1 'polypeptide(L)'
;MQLEKKRKSIDDSTDIRTKLLKLDQPTNETQAVSNLPTVVHLRRSKGKIVQDCDIYIGRACNMGGWQLNQSKWHNPYSVKQYGRDGALDCYKKYIESNQNNLLDDLHELAGKRLGCWCKPNRCHGDILRELFKKRNSTIEQSIE
;
A
#
# COMPACT_ATOMS: atom_id res chain seq x y z
N MET A 1 -6.68 -52.47 58.99
CA MET A 1 -5.26 -52.87 58.87
C MET A 1 -4.92 -52.96 57.39
N GLN A 2 -4.03 -52.05 56.93
CA GLN A 2 -3.30 -52.05 55.64
C GLN A 2 -4.16 -51.85 54.35
N LEU A 3 -3.76 -51.18 53.27
CA LEU A 3 -2.88 -50.05 52.93
C LEU A 3 -3.08 -49.87 51.40
N GLU A 4 -2.86 -48.66 50.88
CA GLU A 4 -3.14 -48.17 49.52
C GLU A 4 -2.65 -49.01 48.33
N LYS A 5 -3.24 -48.75 47.15
CA LYS A 5 -2.49 -48.36 45.93
C LYS A 5 -3.39 -47.68 44.87
N LYS A 6 -3.13 -46.38 44.65
CA LYS A 6 -3.60 -45.53 43.53
C LYS A 6 -3.16 -46.08 42.17
N ARG A 7 -4.00 -45.92 41.14
CA ARG A 7 -3.57 -45.60 39.76
C ARG A 7 -4.51 -44.55 39.14
N LYS A 8 -3.92 -43.42 38.74
CA LYS A 8 -4.49 -42.37 37.89
C LYS A 8 -4.47 -42.83 36.43
N SER A 9 -5.50 -42.47 35.67
CA SER A 9 -5.53 -42.45 34.20
C SER A 9 -6.53 -41.35 33.81
N ILE A 10 -6.11 -40.08 33.81
CA ILE A 10 -5.70 -39.32 32.61
C ILE A 10 -6.73 -39.44 31.48
N ASP A 11 -7.64 -38.47 31.49
CA ASP A 11 -8.41 -37.95 30.38
C ASP A 11 -7.46 -37.29 29.37
N ASP A 12 -7.62 -37.58 28.07
CA ASP A 12 -7.33 -36.63 26.99
C ASP A 12 -7.60 -37.26 25.62
N SER A 13 -8.84 -37.09 25.14
CA SER A 13 -9.15 -37.22 23.71
C SER A 13 -9.79 -35.93 23.21
N THR A 14 -9.11 -34.80 23.43
CA THR A 14 -9.39 -33.55 22.71
C THR A 14 -8.73 -33.60 21.34
N ASP A 15 -9.51 -34.15 20.41
CA ASP A 15 -9.52 -33.96 18.97
C ASP A 15 -8.38 -33.11 18.36
N ILE A 16 -7.30 -33.80 18.00
CA ILE A 16 -6.16 -33.32 17.20
C ILE A 16 -6.59 -32.73 15.84
N ARG A 17 -7.80 -33.05 15.35
CA ARG A 17 -8.34 -32.50 14.10
C ARG A 17 -8.63 -31.01 14.18
N THR A 18 -8.91 -30.50 15.39
CA THR A 18 -9.18 -29.07 15.61
C THR A 18 -7.90 -28.24 15.77
N LYS A 19 -6.75 -28.88 16.03
CA LYS A 19 -5.44 -28.21 16.15
C LYS A 19 -4.74 -27.99 14.80
N LEU A 20 -5.07 -28.79 13.78
CA LEU A 20 -4.43 -28.76 12.47
C LEU A 20 -5.03 -27.71 11.50
N LEU A 21 -6.12 -27.04 11.85
CA LEU A 21 -6.83 -26.06 11.00
C LEU A 21 -6.52 -24.58 11.31
N LYS A 22 -5.62 -24.29 12.27
CA LYS A 22 -5.35 -22.92 12.74
C LYS A 22 -3.97 -22.36 12.37
N LEU A 23 -3.18 -23.04 11.53
CA LEU A 23 -1.78 -22.65 11.25
C LEU A 23 -1.57 -21.73 10.04
N ASP A 24 -2.62 -21.42 9.26
CA ASP A 24 -2.46 -20.64 8.01
C ASP A 24 -3.26 -19.33 7.97
N GLN A 25 -3.74 -18.82 9.12
CA GLN A 25 -4.38 -17.50 9.11
C GLN A 25 -3.30 -16.40 9.07
N PRO A 26 -3.22 -15.60 7.98
CA PRO A 26 -2.24 -14.54 7.89
C PRO A 26 -2.45 -13.57 9.05
N THR A 27 -1.38 -13.31 9.80
CA THR A 27 -1.39 -12.33 10.88
C THR A 27 -1.77 -10.95 10.33
N ASN A 28 -2.36 -10.11 11.17
CA ASN A 28 -2.76 -8.74 10.81
C ASN A 28 -1.59 -7.95 10.16
N GLU A 29 -0.36 -8.23 10.60
CA GLU A 29 0.88 -7.70 10.01
C GLU A 29 1.12 -8.16 8.56
N THR A 30 0.83 -9.43 8.23
CA THR A 30 0.97 -9.97 6.87
C THR A 30 -0.02 -9.34 5.90
N GLN A 31 -1.25 -9.06 6.38
CA GLN A 31 -2.26 -8.34 5.59
C GLN A 31 -1.89 -6.86 5.40
N ALA A 32 -1.35 -6.20 6.43
CA ALA A 32 -0.92 -4.80 6.37
C ALA A 32 0.19 -4.54 5.33
N VAL A 33 1.16 -5.45 5.18
CA VAL A 33 2.23 -5.31 4.17
C VAL A 33 1.71 -5.54 2.75
N SER A 34 0.76 -6.46 2.58
CA SER A 34 0.15 -6.74 1.27
C SER A 34 -0.71 -5.60 0.72
N ASN A 35 -1.20 -4.73 1.61
CA ASN A 35 -2.13 -3.66 1.26
C ASN A 35 -1.44 -2.32 0.95
N LEU A 36 -0.11 -2.26 0.98
CA LEU A 36 0.61 -1.03 0.74
C LEU A 36 0.78 -0.74 -0.76
N PRO A 37 0.42 0.46 -1.26
CA PRO A 37 0.74 0.82 -2.63
C PRO A 37 2.23 0.78 -2.93
N THR A 38 2.56 0.34 -4.14
CA THR A 38 3.94 0.33 -4.65
C THR A 38 4.08 1.30 -5.81
N VAL A 39 5.25 1.90 -5.99
CA VAL A 39 5.50 2.84 -7.10
C VAL A 39 6.33 2.15 -8.17
N VAL A 40 5.85 2.12 -9.41
CA VAL A 40 6.51 1.48 -10.54
C VAL A 40 6.90 2.50 -11.60
N HIS A 41 8.07 2.30 -12.22
CA HIS A 41 8.49 3.08 -13.38
C HIS A 41 7.82 2.50 -14.64
N LEU A 42 6.90 3.24 -15.25
CA LEU A 42 6.22 2.81 -16.47
C LEU A 42 7.18 2.69 -17.64
N ARG A 43 7.22 1.53 -18.30
CA ARG A 43 8.15 1.26 -19.41
C ARG A 43 7.48 0.68 -20.62
N ARG A 44 7.91 1.14 -21.78
CA ARG A 44 7.62 0.55 -23.09
C ARG A 44 8.90 0.30 -23.84
N SER A 45 8.89 -0.75 -24.65
CA SER A 45 9.98 -1.09 -25.57
C SER A 45 9.40 -1.68 -26.83
N LYS A 46 9.83 -1.17 -27.99
CA LYS A 46 9.39 -1.64 -29.33
C LYS A 46 7.85 -1.75 -29.44
N GLY A 47 7.14 -0.72 -28.98
CA GLY A 47 5.68 -0.65 -29.02
C GLY A 47 4.93 -1.41 -27.91
N LYS A 48 5.60 -2.31 -27.19
CA LYS A 48 4.99 -3.15 -26.13
C LYS A 48 5.20 -2.56 -24.74
N ILE A 49 4.24 -2.77 -23.84
CA ILE A 49 4.37 -2.44 -22.41
C ILE A 49 5.28 -3.48 -21.74
N VAL A 50 6.37 -3.00 -21.15
CA VAL A 50 7.36 -3.81 -20.42
C VAL A 50 7.07 -3.78 -18.93
N GLN A 51 6.64 -2.63 -18.42
CA GLN A 51 6.22 -2.47 -17.03
C GLN A 51 5.00 -1.57 -16.97
N ASP A 52 3.89 -2.15 -16.52
CA ASP A 52 2.58 -1.49 -16.42
C ASP A 52 2.28 -1.00 -14.98
N CYS A 53 1.08 -0.49 -14.74
CA CYS A 53 0.56 -0.13 -13.41
C CYS A 53 -0.93 -0.41 -13.29
N ASP A 54 -1.44 -0.47 -12.06
CA ASP A 54 -2.89 -0.55 -11.81
C ASP A 54 -3.52 0.85 -11.86
N ILE A 55 -2.81 1.85 -11.31
CA ILE A 55 -3.26 3.25 -11.26
C ILE A 55 -2.16 4.14 -11.82
N TYR A 56 -2.47 4.86 -12.90
CA TYR A 56 -1.63 5.94 -13.37
C TYR A 56 -1.77 7.16 -12.46
N ILE A 57 -0.65 7.73 -11.99
CA ILE A 57 -0.65 8.87 -11.06
C ILE A 57 -0.02 10.14 -11.63
N GLY A 58 0.29 10.18 -12.93
CA GLY A 58 0.97 11.31 -13.56
C GLY A 58 0.05 12.30 -14.28
N ARG A 59 0.68 13.28 -14.95
CA ARG A 59 0.02 14.25 -15.84
C ARG A 59 -0.35 13.58 -17.17
N ALA A 60 -1.22 14.19 -17.98
CA ALA A 60 -1.54 13.63 -19.30
C ALA A 60 -0.27 13.33 -20.11
N CYS A 61 -0.23 12.16 -20.76
CA CYS A 61 0.91 11.70 -21.55
C CYS A 61 0.44 11.04 -22.85
N ASN A 62 0.68 11.74 -23.96
CA ASN A 62 0.36 11.31 -25.32
C ASN A 62 1.61 10.96 -26.16
N MET A 63 2.78 10.88 -25.51
CA MET A 63 4.07 10.69 -26.15
C MET A 63 4.59 9.25 -25.92
N GLY A 64 5.52 8.79 -26.76
CA GLY A 64 6.14 7.46 -26.60
C GLY A 64 5.16 6.30 -26.76
N GLY A 65 4.07 6.53 -27.51
CA GLY A 65 2.97 5.59 -27.74
C GLY A 65 1.92 5.56 -26.64
N TRP A 66 2.12 6.25 -25.51
CA TRP A 66 1.13 6.32 -24.43
C TRP A 66 -0.06 7.20 -24.83
N GLN A 67 -1.24 6.87 -24.30
CA GLN A 67 -2.47 7.65 -24.41
C GLN A 67 -3.12 7.67 -23.02
N LEU A 68 -2.48 8.38 -22.10
CA LEU A 68 -2.86 8.40 -20.68
C LEU A 68 -3.43 9.78 -20.34
N ASN A 69 -4.67 9.79 -19.85
CA ASN A 69 -5.31 11.00 -19.32
C ASN A 69 -4.62 11.46 -18.02
N GLN A 70 -4.76 12.75 -17.69
CA GLN A 70 -4.28 13.27 -16.43
C GLN A 70 -4.99 12.55 -15.26
N SER A 71 -4.20 12.04 -14.33
CA SER A 71 -4.71 11.41 -13.11
C SER A 71 -5.14 12.44 -12.08
N LYS A 72 -6.18 12.18 -11.28
CA LYS A 72 -6.50 13.00 -10.09
C LYS A 72 -5.33 13.06 -9.08
N TRP A 73 -4.48 12.04 -9.10
CA TRP A 73 -3.29 11.93 -8.26
C TRP A 73 -2.06 12.64 -8.84
N HIS A 74 -2.19 13.40 -9.94
CA HIS A 74 -1.05 14.11 -10.52
C HIS A 74 -0.49 15.18 -9.57
N ASN A 75 0.82 15.41 -9.61
CA ASN A 75 1.40 16.58 -8.94
C ASN A 75 1.09 17.85 -9.76
N PRO A 76 0.37 18.86 -9.24
CA PRO A 76 0.11 20.11 -9.94
C PRO A 76 1.34 21.03 -9.97
N TYR A 77 2.29 20.87 -9.05
CA TYR A 77 3.54 21.64 -9.01
C TYR A 77 4.58 21.05 -9.97
N SER A 78 5.20 21.90 -10.77
CA SER A 78 6.19 21.47 -11.77
C SER A 78 7.61 21.51 -11.21
N VAL A 79 8.42 20.50 -11.54
CA VAL A 79 9.84 20.46 -11.18
C VAL A 79 10.60 21.65 -11.79
N LYS A 80 10.19 22.11 -12.98
CA LYS A 80 10.79 23.27 -13.66
C LYS A 80 10.69 24.55 -12.81
N GLN A 81 9.57 24.73 -12.12
CA GLN A 81 9.29 25.95 -11.35
C GLN A 81 9.79 25.85 -9.91
N TYR A 82 9.62 24.69 -9.25
CA TYR A 82 9.86 24.55 -7.81
C TYR A 82 11.11 23.72 -7.47
N GLY A 83 11.82 23.21 -8.47
CA GLY A 83 12.77 22.13 -8.26
C GLY A 83 12.07 20.82 -7.86
N ARG A 84 12.82 19.73 -7.74
CA ARG A 84 12.22 18.43 -7.39
C ARG A 84 11.71 18.41 -5.97
N ASP A 85 12.53 18.81 -5.01
CA ASP A 85 12.16 18.73 -3.60
C ASP A 85 11.07 19.73 -3.26
N GLY A 86 11.15 20.97 -3.75
CA GLY A 86 10.09 21.96 -3.57
C GLY A 86 8.75 21.51 -4.18
N ALA A 87 8.76 20.92 -5.38
CA ALA A 87 7.53 20.39 -5.98
C ALA A 87 6.93 19.22 -5.18
N LEU A 88 7.76 18.41 -4.53
CA LEU A 88 7.34 17.30 -3.67
C LEU A 88 6.78 17.81 -2.34
N ASP A 89 7.42 18.80 -1.72
CA ASP A 89 6.95 19.40 -0.48
C ASP A 89 5.62 20.14 -0.67
N CYS A 90 5.48 20.90 -1.76
CA CYS A 90 4.21 21.50 -2.15
C CYS A 90 3.13 20.44 -2.38
N TYR A 91 3.47 19.34 -3.06
CA TYR A 91 2.53 18.25 -3.30
C TYR A 91 2.06 17.56 -2.03
N LYS A 92 2.98 17.29 -1.07
CA LYS A 92 2.61 16.71 0.22
C LYS A 92 1.59 17.59 0.94
N LYS A 93 1.85 18.90 1.05
CA LYS A 93 0.92 19.87 1.64
C LYS A 93 -0.42 19.94 0.90
N TYR A 94 -0.40 19.81 -0.42
CA TYR A 94 -1.62 19.81 -1.25
C TYR A 94 -2.51 18.59 -1.02
N ILE A 95 -1.93 17.40 -0.81
CA ILE A 95 -2.72 16.23 -0.44
C ILE A 95 -3.22 16.38 1.00
N GLU A 96 -2.35 16.78 1.94
CA GLU A 96 -2.70 16.93 3.36
C GLU A 96 -3.76 18.03 3.62
N SER A 97 -3.82 19.07 2.79
CA SER A 97 -4.87 20.10 2.90
C SER A 97 -6.27 19.56 2.58
N ASN A 98 -6.34 18.41 1.89
CA ASN A 98 -7.55 17.70 1.51
C ASN A 98 -8.61 18.53 0.77
N GLN A 99 -8.25 19.67 0.17
CA GLN A 99 -9.21 20.56 -0.49
C GLN A 99 -9.95 19.91 -1.67
N ASN A 100 -9.40 18.82 -2.22
CA ASN A 100 -9.97 18.07 -3.34
C ASN A 100 -10.36 16.64 -2.94
N ASN A 101 -10.55 16.35 -1.65
CA ASN A 101 -10.87 15.02 -1.09
C ASN A 101 -9.80 13.94 -1.33
N LEU A 102 -8.62 14.31 -1.85
CA LEU A 102 -7.55 13.36 -2.18
C LEU A 102 -6.98 12.63 -0.96
N LEU A 103 -7.01 13.25 0.24
CA LEU A 103 -6.55 12.59 1.45
C LEU A 103 -7.51 11.47 1.86
N ASP A 104 -8.81 11.68 1.63
CA ASP A 104 -9.86 10.70 1.95
C ASP A 104 -9.90 9.57 0.93
N ASP A 105 -9.62 9.88 -0.34
CA ASP A 105 -9.54 8.90 -1.43
C ASP A 105 -8.29 8.00 -1.36
N LEU A 106 -7.38 8.18 -0.39
CA LEU A 106 -6.16 7.36 -0.29
C LEU A 106 -6.45 5.87 -0.20
N HIS A 107 -7.62 5.47 0.33
CA HIS A 107 -8.06 4.08 0.39
C HIS A 107 -8.10 3.40 -0.99
N GLU A 108 -8.30 4.15 -2.09
CA GLU A 108 -8.27 3.63 -3.47
C GLU A 108 -6.91 3.06 -3.87
N LEU A 109 -5.83 3.51 -3.22
CA LEU A 109 -4.45 3.12 -3.53
C LEU A 109 -4.04 1.80 -2.87
N ALA A 110 -4.90 1.25 -2.01
CA ALA A 110 -4.64 0.04 -1.24
C ALA A 110 -4.23 -1.14 -2.15
N GLY A 111 -3.02 -1.66 -1.93
CA GLY A 111 -2.43 -2.78 -2.67
C GLY A 111 -2.11 -2.50 -4.15
N LYS A 112 -2.24 -1.26 -4.63
CA LYS A 112 -2.09 -0.92 -6.06
C LYS A 112 -0.66 -0.58 -6.46
N ARG A 113 -0.30 -0.93 -7.70
CA ARG A 113 0.90 -0.44 -8.38
C ARG A 113 0.61 0.93 -9.00
N LEU A 114 1.28 1.95 -8.50
CA LEU A 114 1.16 3.34 -8.92
C LEU A 114 2.20 3.65 -10.01
N GLY A 115 1.73 3.96 -11.21
CA GLY A 115 2.54 4.21 -12.39
C GLY A 115 3.01 5.65 -12.50
N CYS A 116 4.34 5.84 -12.58
CA CYS A 116 4.97 7.13 -12.83
C CYS A 116 6.29 6.95 -13.60
N TRP A 117 6.94 8.05 -14.00
CA TRP A 117 8.27 8.05 -14.63
C TRP A 117 9.37 8.66 -13.76
N CYS A 118 9.07 9.16 -12.55
CA CYS A 118 10.08 9.82 -11.71
C CYS A 118 11.14 8.87 -11.14
N LYS A 119 10.78 7.61 -10.88
CA LYS A 119 11.72 6.59 -10.37
C LYS A 119 12.91 6.42 -11.33
N PRO A 120 14.14 6.15 -10.85
CA PRO A 120 14.50 5.83 -9.46
C PRO A 120 14.64 7.04 -8.53
N ASN A 121 14.51 8.26 -9.03
CA ASN A 121 14.53 9.46 -8.19
C ASN A 121 13.30 9.52 -7.27
N ARG A 122 13.34 10.42 -6.27
CA ARG A 122 12.17 10.74 -5.44
C ARG A 122 10.94 11.01 -6.31
N CYS A 123 9.84 10.34 -6.01
CA CYS A 123 8.61 10.39 -6.78
C CYS A 123 7.46 10.88 -5.91
N HIS A 124 6.48 11.57 -6.50
CA HIS A 124 5.28 11.97 -5.77
C HIS A 124 4.44 10.77 -5.33
N GLY A 125 4.54 9.63 -6.02
CA GLY A 125 3.97 8.36 -5.56
C GLY A 125 4.54 7.87 -4.23
N ASP A 126 5.79 8.25 -3.88
CA ASP A 126 6.36 7.92 -2.57
C ASP A 126 5.62 8.68 -1.45
N ILE A 127 5.18 9.91 -1.73
CA ILE A 127 4.38 10.73 -0.80
C ILE A 127 3.00 10.09 -0.59
N LEU A 128 2.33 9.68 -1.67
CA LEU A 128 1.04 8.99 -1.58
C LEU A 128 1.15 7.74 -0.72
N ARG A 129 2.21 6.95 -0.91
CA ARG A 129 2.50 5.77 -0.10
C ARG A 129 2.76 6.11 1.37
N GLU A 130 3.51 7.18 1.65
CA GLU A 130 3.77 7.65 3.01
C GLU A 130 2.48 8.06 3.72
N LEU A 131 1.66 8.88 3.06
CA LEU A 131 0.38 9.35 3.61
C LEU A 131 -0.61 8.19 3.81
N PHE A 132 -0.64 7.22 2.88
CA PHE A 132 -1.42 6.00 3.02
C PHE A 132 -1.04 5.25 4.30
N LYS A 133 0.26 5.03 4.56
CA LYS A 133 0.71 4.38 5.80
C LYS A 133 0.25 5.14 7.03
N LYS A 134 0.53 6.45 7.06
CA LYS A 134 0.19 7.32 8.18
C LYS A 134 -1.30 7.25 8.51
N ARG A 135 -2.16 7.32 7.50
CA ARG A 135 -3.62 7.26 7.68
C ARG A 135 -4.08 5.92 8.25
N ASN A 136 -3.55 4.79 7.75
CA ASN A 136 -3.92 3.47 8.25
C ASN A 136 -3.43 3.26 9.69
N SER A 137 -2.21 3.68 10.04
CA SER A 137 -1.71 3.58 11.41
C SER A 137 -2.51 4.44 12.40
N THR A 138 -2.99 5.62 11.99
CA THR A 138 -3.88 6.43 12.84
C THR A 138 -5.23 5.76 13.06
N ILE A 139 -5.81 5.13 12.03
CA ILE A 139 -7.08 4.40 12.17
C ILE A 139 -6.94 3.24 13.15
N GLU A 140 -5.88 2.46 13.06
CA GLU A 140 -5.62 1.33 13.97
C GLU A 140 -5.52 1.79 15.44
N GLN A 141 -4.87 2.92 15.70
CA GLN A 141 -4.76 3.50 17.06
C GLN A 141 -6.06 4.14 17.59
N SER A 142 -7.05 4.39 16.72
CA SER A 142 -8.31 5.03 17.11
C SER A 142 -9.41 4.01 17.44
N ILE A 143 -9.16 2.72 17.19
CA ILE A 143 -10.11 1.61 17.37
C ILE A 143 -9.85 0.86 18.69
N GLU A 144 -8.70 1.09 19.33
CA GLU A 144 -8.36 0.65 20.70
C GLU A 144 -8.84 1.64 21.76
#